data_AF-J9DX16-F1
#
_entry.id   AF-J9DX16-F1
#
_cell.length_a   1.000
_cell.length_b   1.000
_cell.length_c   1.000
_cell.angle_alpha   90.00
_cell.angle_beta   90.00
_cell.angle_gamma   90.00
#
_symmetry.space_group_name_H-M   'P 1'
#
loop_
_entity.id
_entity.type
_entity.pdbx_description
1 polymer ?
#
loop_
_entity_poly.entity_id
_entity_poly.type
_entity_poly.pdbx_seq_one_letter_code
_entity_poly.pdbx_strand_id
1 'polypeptide(L)'
;MHTRTHLYWRYLKRRLSVANMKTDEQSKEFDEDQMNDENKRLLEVRAKQKRERNNKLDDLVLRSVLGTRMQELLGQYVLMEQFYMTESVAKAMTMDLKEVDSLTSSMLDDVFFIIRKCVRRSLSSSSVDCTCAVLNNGSGYPGAGWTAEAYQTAQTAYNAIQHGKIVADSGLEKLKEIFLTALNNVRASAECTKALKKGLLEDFEKHLTEV
;
A
#
# COMPACT_ATOMS: atom_id res chain seq x y z
N MET A 1 3.81 -8.38 -23.95
CA MET A 1 2.34 -8.42 -23.82
C MET A 1 1.77 -9.41 -24.84
N HIS A 2 1.00 -10.40 -24.41
CA HIS A 2 0.46 -11.47 -25.28
C HIS A 2 -0.43 -10.90 -26.41
N THR A 3 -0.19 -11.35 -27.64
CA THR A 3 -0.90 -10.94 -28.87
C THR A 3 -2.43 -11.11 -28.76
N ARG A 4 -2.89 -12.10 -28.00
CA ARG A 4 -4.31 -12.36 -27.72
C ARG A 4 -4.95 -11.28 -26.83
N THR A 5 -4.24 -10.81 -25.81
CA THR A 5 -4.72 -9.75 -24.90
C THR A 5 -4.85 -8.43 -25.64
N HIS A 6 -3.91 -8.12 -26.55
CA HIS A 6 -3.97 -6.91 -27.37
C HIS A 6 -5.16 -6.94 -28.35
N LEU A 7 -5.47 -8.10 -28.95
CA LEU A 7 -6.64 -8.25 -29.82
C LEU A 7 -7.96 -8.11 -29.03
N TYR A 8 -8.03 -8.66 -27.82
CA TYR A 8 -9.19 -8.51 -26.96
C TYR A 8 -9.40 -7.06 -26.52
N TRP A 9 -8.33 -6.38 -26.10
CA TRP A 9 -8.37 -4.96 -25.77
C TRP A 9 -8.78 -4.09 -26.96
N ARG A 10 -8.25 -4.37 -28.17
CA ARG A 10 -8.63 -3.66 -29.39
C ARG A 10 -10.09 -3.92 -29.78
N TYR A 11 -10.60 -5.13 -29.56
CA TYR A 11 -11.99 -5.47 -29.76
C TYR A 11 -12.91 -4.75 -28.78
N LEU A 12 -12.57 -4.76 -27.48
CA LEU A 12 -13.30 -4.07 -26.43
C LEU A 12 -13.31 -2.55 -26.68
N LYS A 13 -12.15 -1.98 -27.00
CA LYS A 13 -11.98 -0.56 -27.32
C LYS A 13 -12.77 -0.15 -28.56
N ARG A 14 -12.85 -0.99 -29.59
CA ARG A 14 -13.73 -0.74 -30.76
C ARG A 14 -15.20 -0.75 -30.37
N ARG A 15 -15.66 -1.70 -29.56
CA ARG A 15 -17.07 -1.73 -29.13
C ARG A 15 -17.43 -0.56 -28.22
N LEU A 16 -16.55 -0.19 -27.29
CA LEU A 16 -16.72 0.99 -26.43
C LEU A 16 -16.67 2.29 -27.24
N SER A 17 -15.76 2.40 -28.20
CA SER A 17 -15.66 3.52 -29.13
C SER A 17 -16.93 3.66 -29.98
N VAL A 18 -17.47 2.58 -30.54
CA VAL A 18 -18.71 2.62 -31.34
C VAL A 18 -19.91 3.00 -30.45
N ALA A 19 -19.97 2.52 -29.21
CA ALA A 19 -21.00 2.91 -28.26
C ALA A 19 -20.88 4.38 -27.83
N ASN A 20 -19.66 4.91 -27.72
CA ASN A 20 -19.40 6.31 -27.39
C ASN A 20 -19.64 7.24 -28.59
N MET A 21 -19.21 6.86 -29.80
CA MET A 21 -19.45 7.63 -31.04
C MET A 21 -20.95 7.82 -31.33
N LYS A 22 -21.78 6.79 -31.13
CA LYS A 22 -23.25 6.94 -31.22
C LYS A 22 -23.84 7.92 -30.19
N THR A 23 -23.13 8.14 -29.07
CA THR A 23 -23.54 9.08 -28.01
C THR A 23 -22.98 10.49 -28.28
N ASP A 24 -21.78 10.59 -28.86
CA ASP A 24 -21.10 11.84 -29.20
C ASP A 24 -21.63 12.46 -30.52
N GLU A 25 -22.06 11.66 -31.50
CA GLU A 25 -22.74 12.14 -32.72
C GLU A 25 -24.08 12.84 -32.39
N GLN A 26 -24.80 12.36 -31.37
CA GLN A 26 -25.99 13.04 -30.82
C GLN A 26 -25.67 14.29 -29.98
N SER A 27 -24.38 14.55 -29.72
CA SER A 27 -23.90 15.66 -28.90
C SER A 27 -23.38 16.84 -29.74
N LYS A 28 -23.00 16.61 -31.01
CA LYS A 28 -22.51 17.65 -31.92
C LYS A 28 -23.60 18.48 -32.60
N GLU A 29 -24.88 18.20 -32.35
CA GLU A 29 -26.02 18.96 -32.91
C GLU A 29 -26.43 20.19 -32.09
N PHE A 30 -25.77 20.49 -30.97
CA PHE A 30 -26.02 21.69 -30.19
C PHE A 30 -24.80 22.60 -30.22
N ASP A 31 -24.88 23.65 -31.04
CA ASP A 31 -23.92 24.76 -31.08
C ASP A 31 -23.83 25.47 -29.72
N GLU A 32 -22.63 25.96 -29.39
CA GLU A 32 -22.25 26.56 -28.09
C GLU A 32 -22.98 27.88 -27.76
N ASP A 33 -23.79 28.43 -28.67
CA ASP A 33 -24.35 29.80 -28.56
C ASP A 33 -25.77 29.90 -27.95
N GLN A 34 -26.40 28.82 -27.49
CA GLN A 34 -27.69 28.88 -26.78
C GLN A 34 -27.74 27.98 -25.54
N MET A 35 -27.12 28.41 -24.44
CA MET A 35 -27.28 27.78 -23.12
C MET A 35 -28.59 28.22 -22.45
N ASN A 36 -29.70 27.58 -22.81
CA ASN A 36 -30.98 27.72 -22.13
C ASN A 36 -31.09 26.72 -20.94
N ASP A 37 -31.95 26.99 -19.95
CA ASP A 37 -32.17 26.12 -18.78
C ASP A 37 -32.56 24.68 -19.17
N GLU A 38 -33.20 24.53 -20.33
CA GLU A 38 -33.58 23.24 -20.92
C GLU A 38 -32.36 22.44 -21.41
N ASN A 39 -31.36 23.09 -22.00
CA ASN A 39 -30.12 22.46 -22.46
C ASN A 39 -29.26 21.98 -21.27
N LYS A 40 -29.25 22.74 -20.17
CA LYS A 40 -28.60 22.33 -18.91
C LYS A 40 -29.24 21.05 -18.33
N ARG A 41 -30.57 20.98 -18.31
CA ARG A 41 -31.30 19.78 -17.85
C ARG A 41 -31.04 18.57 -18.75
N LEU A 42 -30.98 18.77 -20.06
CA LEU A 42 -30.65 17.70 -21.02
C LEU A 42 -29.22 17.18 -20.84
N LEU A 43 -28.25 18.06 -20.59
CA LEU A 43 -26.86 17.68 -20.27
C LEU A 43 -26.76 16.87 -18.97
N GLU A 44 -27.48 17.27 -17.92
CA GLU A 44 -27.53 16.54 -16.65
C GLU A 44 -28.16 15.14 -16.80
N VAL A 45 -29.25 15.02 -17.57
CA VAL A 45 -29.89 13.73 -17.87
C VAL A 45 -28.95 12.83 -18.68
N ARG A 46 -28.24 13.37 -19.68
CA ARG A 46 -27.24 12.61 -20.47
C ARG A 46 -26.03 12.19 -19.62
N ALA A 47 -25.53 13.06 -18.75
CA ALA A 47 -24.46 12.72 -17.81
C ALA A 47 -24.88 11.57 -16.88
N LYS A 48 -26.13 11.59 -16.42
CA LYS A 48 -26.71 10.50 -15.63
C LYS A 48 -26.81 9.19 -16.43
N GLN A 49 -27.29 9.24 -17.67
CA GLN A 49 -27.35 8.06 -18.56
C GLN A 49 -25.96 7.48 -18.86
N LYS A 50 -24.95 8.34 -19.06
CA LYS A 50 -23.55 7.93 -19.26
C LYS A 50 -23.00 7.23 -18.02
N ARG A 51 -23.26 7.76 -16.82
CA ARG A 51 -22.90 7.12 -15.54
C ARG A 51 -23.58 5.76 -15.37
N GLU A 52 -24.88 5.67 -15.65
CA GLU A 52 -25.63 4.40 -15.56
C GLU A 52 -25.09 3.33 -16.52
N ARG A 53 -24.72 3.73 -17.74
CA ARG A 53 -24.06 2.83 -18.70
C ARG A 53 -22.69 2.35 -18.22
N ASN A 54 -21.87 3.25 -17.68
CA ASN A 54 -20.56 2.88 -17.13
C ASN A 54 -20.71 1.91 -15.96
N ASN A 55 -21.63 2.19 -15.03
CA ASN A 55 -21.89 1.31 -13.90
C ASN A 55 -22.36 -0.10 -14.34
N LYS A 56 -23.20 -0.17 -15.39
CA LYS A 56 -23.61 -1.46 -15.98
C LYS A 56 -22.43 -2.21 -16.61
N LEU A 57 -21.53 -1.49 -17.29
CA LEU A 57 -20.33 -2.08 -17.85
C LEU A 57 -19.42 -2.61 -16.73
N ASP A 58 -19.21 -1.85 -15.67
CA ASP A 58 -18.41 -2.24 -14.52
C ASP A 58 -19.00 -3.48 -13.85
N ASP A 59 -20.32 -3.53 -13.62
CA ASP A 59 -21.00 -4.72 -13.07
C ASP A 59 -20.81 -5.95 -13.97
N LEU A 60 -20.92 -5.79 -15.29
CA LEU A 60 -20.67 -6.88 -16.25
C LEU A 60 -19.22 -7.35 -16.21
N VAL A 61 -18.25 -6.44 -16.11
CA VAL A 61 -16.82 -6.78 -16.03
C VAL A 61 -16.52 -7.50 -14.71
N LEU A 62 -17.05 -6.99 -13.59
CA LEU A 62 -16.85 -7.57 -12.26
C LEU A 62 -17.45 -8.98 -12.14
N ARG A 63 -18.60 -9.23 -12.77
CA ARG A 63 -19.24 -10.56 -12.80
C ARG A 63 -18.70 -11.49 -13.87
N SER A 64 -17.90 -10.97 -14.80
CA SER A 64 -17.30 -11.78 -15.85
C SER A 64 -16.19 -12.68 -15.31
N VAL A 65 -15.87 -13.73 -16.06
CA VAL A 65 -14.70 -14.58 -15.78
C VAL A 65 -13.41 -13.76 -15.71
N LEU A 66 -13.30 -12.67 -16.48
CA LEU A 66 -12.13 -11.78 -16.39
C LEU A 66 -12.03 -11.11 -15.02
N GLY A 67 -13.14 -10.60 -14.49
CA GLY A 67 -13.19 -10.01 -13.15
C GLY A 67 -12.79 -11.02 -12.08
N THR A 68 -13.34 -12.24 -12.15
CA THR A 68 -12.95 -13.34 -11.24
C THR A 68 -11.46 -13.64 -11.31
N ARG A 69 -10.88 -13.79 -12.52
CA ARG A 69 -9.45 -14.06 -12.67
C ARG A 69 -8.56 -12.91 -12.19
N MET A 70 -9.00 -11.66 -12.37
CA MET A 70 -8.28 -10.50 -11.83
C MET A 70 -8.30 -10.50 -10.30
N GLN A 71 -9.43 -10.81 -9.67
CA GLN A 71 -9.53 -10.92 -8.21
C GLN A 71 -8.66 -12.06 -7.66
N GLU A 72 -8.67 -13.23 -8.31
CA GLU A 72 -7.78 -14.35 -7.95
C GLU A 72 -6.30 -13.96 -8.04
N LEU A 73 -5.90 -13.28 -9.13
CA LEU A 73 -4.54 -12.80 -9.33
C LEU A 73 -4.13 -11.79 -8.25
N LEU A 74 -5.01 -10.84 -7.93
CA LEU A 74 -4.78 -9.86 -6.86
C LEU A 74 -4.68 -10.55 -5.49
N GLY A 75 -5.51 -11.56 -5.22
CA GLY A 75 -5.43 -12.37 -4.00
C GLY A 75 -4.07 -13.08 -3.87
N GLN A 76 -3.59 -13.72 -4.94
CA GLN A 76 -2.27 -14.34 -4.97
C GLN A 76 -1.13 -13.32 -4.81
N TYR A 77 -1.27 -12.15 -5.43
CA TYR A 77 -0.32 -11.05 -5.28
C TYR A 77 -0.22 -10.57 -3.83
N VAL A 78 -1.36 -10.39 -3.13
CA VAL A 78 -1.36 -9.97 -1.71
C VAL A 78 -0.61 -10.98 -0.84
N LEU A 79 -0.81 -12.29 -1.06
CA LEU A 79 -0.09 -13.34 -0.33
C LEU A 79 1.42 -13.30 -0.60
N MET A 80 1.81 -13.12 -1.86
CA MET A 80 3.22 -13.00 -2.25
C MET A 80 3.85 -11.75 -1.63
N GLU A 81 3.15 -10.62 -1.64
CA GLU A 81 3.63 -9.36 -1.08
C GLU A 81 3.75 -9.45 0.45
N GLN A 82 2.81 -10.12 1.11
CA GLN A 82 2.88 -10.42 2.55
C GLN A 82 4.11 -11.27 2.88
N PHE A 83 4.35 -12.34 2.14
CA PHE A 83 5.52 -13.20 2.33
C PHE A 83 6.83 -12.42 2.12
N TYR A 84 6.93 -11.67 1.02
CA TYR A 84 8.08 -10.82 0.73
C TYR A 84 8.35 -9.82 1.87
N MET A 85 7.30 -9.14 2.34
CA MET A 85 7.40 -8.15 3.41
C MET A 85 7.88 -8.81 4.71
N THR A 86 7.29 -9.95 5.07
CA THR A 86 7.65 -10.74 6.26
C THR A 86 9.12 -11.12 6.26
N GLU A 87 9.59 -11.78 5.20
CA GLU A 87 10.96 -12.28 5.11
C GLU A 87 11.98 -11.13 5.00
N SER A 88 11.62 -10.05 4.30
CA SER A 88 12.49 -8.89 4.17
C SER A 88 12.68 -8.17 5.51
N VAL A 89 11.59 -8.03 6.28
CA VAL A 89 11.65 -7.46 7.64
C VAL A 89 12.46 -8.36 8.54
N ALA A 90 12.17 -9.67 8.59
CA ALA A 90 12.95 -10.62 9.39
C ALA A 90 14.45 -10.55 9.05
N LYS A 91 14.79 -10.46 7.77
CA LYS A 91 16.17 -10.28 7.32
C LYS A 91 16.78 -8.97 7.81
N ALA A 92 16.06 -7.85 7.72
CA ALA A 92 16.53 -6.56 8.24
C ALA A 92 16.82 -6.63 9.76
N MET A 93 15.99 -7.36 10.51
CA MET A 93 16.21 -7.59 11.95
C MET A 93 17.46 -8.45 12.21
N THR A 94 17.70 -9.49 11.41
CA THR A 94 18.93 -10.31 11.55
C THR A 94 20.21 -9.57 11.15
N MET A 95 20.10 -8.61 10.22
CA MET A 95 21.22 -7.79 9.76
C MET A 95 21.36 -6.49 10.58
N ASP A 96 20.66 -6.38 11.71
CA ASP A 96 20.63 -5.15 12.50
C ASP A 96 22.02 -4.74 12.97
N LEU A 97 22.36 -3.49 12.66
CA LEU A 97 23.60 -2.86 13.07
C LEU A 97 23.28 -1.61 13.90
N LYS A 98 23.97 -1.49 15.03
CA LYS A 98 23.99 -0.27 15.84
C LYS A 98 25.35 0.41 15.66
N GLU A 99 25.33 1.63 15.14
CA GLU A 99 26.53 2.48 15.07
C GLU A 99 26.91 3.00 16.47
N VAL A 100 28.20 3.22 16.69
CA VAL A 100 28.80 3.50 18.03
C VAL A 100 28.21 4.75 18.70
N ASP A 101 27.72 5.72 17.92
CA ASP A 101 27.12 6.97 18.44
C ASP A 101 25.60 7.07 18.18
N SER A 102 24.99 6.04 17.60
CA SER A 102 23.56 6.05 17.29
C SER A 102 22.72 5.63 18.49
N LEU A 103 21.65 6.39 18.75
CA LEU A 103 20.66 6.06 19.78
C LEU A 103 19.73 4.94 19.34
N THR A 104 19.54 4.77 18.03
CA THR A 104 18.65 3.79 17.41
C THR A 104 19.41 2.85 16.50
N SER A 105 18.85 1.69 16.21
CA SER A 105 19.47 0.74 15.28
C SER A 105 18.99 0.95 13.84
N SER A 106 19.84 0.56 12.89
CA SER A 106 19.61 0.72 11.44
C SER A 106 18.40 -0.07 10.93
N MET A 107 18.03 -1.15 11.62
CA MET A 107 16.83 -1.94 11.33
C MET A 107 15.56 -1.08 11.24
N LEU A 108 15.44 0.00 12.02
CA LEU A 108 14.26 0.87 11.95
C LEU A 108 14.01 1.39 10.54
N ASP A 109 15.03 2.03 9.97
CA ASP A 109 14.90 2.67 8.66
C ASP A 109 14.61 1.61 7.58
N ASP A 110 15.27 0.46 7.67
CA ASP A 110 15.05 -0.66 6.75
C ASP A 110 13.61 -1.21 6.82
N VAL A 111 13.07 -1.43 8.02
CA VAL A 111 11.71 -1.94 8.20
C VAL A 111 10.68 -0.97 7.64
N PHE A 112 10.78 0.32 7.99
CA PHE A 112 9.85 1.33 7.49
C PHE A 112 9.99 1.55 5.98
N PHE A 113 11.21 1.44 5.45
CA PHE A 113 11.46 1.48 4.00
C PHE A 113 10.81 0.30 3.28
N ILE A 114 10.96 -0.93 3.79
CA ILE A 114 10.35 -2.13 3.24
C ILE A 114 8.82 -2.01 3.22
N ILE A 115 8.21 -1.58 4.33
CA ILE A 115 6.75 -1.39 4.43
C ILE A 115 6.27 -0.38 3.38
N ARG A 116 6.88 0.81 3.33
CA ARG A 116 6.52 1.84 2.33
C ARG A 116 6.67 1.32 0.90
N LYS A 117 7.76 0.58 0.63
CA LYS A 117 8.06 0.02 -0.69
C LYS A 117 6.98 -0.97 -1.14
N CYS A 118 6.51 -1.84 -0.26
CA CYS A 118 5.48 -2.82 -0.59
C CYS A 118 4.12 -2.15 -0.85
N VAL A 119 3.73 -1.20 0.02
CA VAL A 119 2.48 -0.45 -0.17
C VAL A 119 2.52 0.36 -1.47
N ARG A 120 3.64 1.04 -1.76
CA ARG A 120 3.80 1.78 -3.01
C ARG A 120 3.72 0.87 -4.24
N ARG A 121 4.25 -0.35 -4.15
CA ARG A 121 4.12 -1.35 -5.23
C ARG A 121 2.67 -1.79 -5.43
N SER A 122 1.91 -1.98 -4.34
CA SER A 122 0.49 -2.32 -4.44
C SER A 122 -0.37 -1.23 -5.10
N LEU A 123 0.05 0.04 -5.06
CA LEU A 123 -0.65 1.11 -5.78
C LEU A 123 -0.69 0.87 -7.30
N SER A 124 0.36 0.26 -7.86
CA SER A 124 0.42 -0.08 -9.29
C SER A 124 -0.58 -1.17 -9.69
N SER A 125 -1.25 -1.83 -8.74
CA SER A 125 -2.36 -2.75 -9.02
C SER A 125 -3.65 -2.03 -9.41
N SER A 126 -3.74 -0.70 -9.17
CA SER A 126 -4.96 0.11 -9.32
C SER A 126 -6.17 -0.45 -8.56
N SER A 127 -5.94 -1.28 -7.54
CA SER A 127 -6.96 -1.85 -6.67
C SER A 127 -6.80 -1.31 -5.26
N VAL A 128 -7.85 -0.63 -4.79
CA VAL A 128 -7.93 -0.10 -3.42
C VAL A 128 -7.90 -1.25 -2.42
N ASP A 129 -8.67 -2.32 -2.66
CA ASP A 129 -8.72 -3.51 -1.79
C ASP A 129 -7.34 -4.17 -1.65
N CYS A 130 -6.62 -4.34 -2.76
CA CYS A 130 -5.27 -4.88 -2.75
C CYS A 130 -4.32 -3.99 -1.93
N THR A 131 -4.39 -2.67 -2.12
CA THR A 131 -3.53 -1.73 -1.40
C THR A 131 -3.85 -1.72 0.10
N CYS A 132 -5.13 -1.74 0.46
CA CYS A 132 -5.58 -1.86 1.85
C CYS A 132 -5.11 -3.17 2.49
N ALA A 133 -5.18 -4.29 1.77
CA ALA A 133 -4.70 -5.57 2.28
C ALA A 133 -3.18 -5.54 2.56
N VAL A 134 -2.38 -4.99 1.63
CA VAL A 134 -0.92 -4.86 1.81
C VAL A 134 -0.58 -3.87 2.93
N LEU A 135 -1.34 -2.77 3.06
CA LEU A 135 -1.19 -1.81 4.16
C LEU A 135 -1.49 -2.47 5.52
N ASN A 136 -2.54 -3.28 5.60
CA ASN A 136 -2.91 -4.00 6.82
C ASN A 136 -1.82 -5.00 7.22
N ASN A 137 -1.27 -5.73 6.24
CA ASN A 137 -0.12 -6.62 6.46
C ASN A 137 1.07 -5.85 7.05
N GLY A 138 1.39 -4.68 6.50
CA GLY A 138 2.48 -3.83 7.00
C GLY A 138 2.21 -3.19 8.36
N SER A 139 0.95 -2.91 8.70
CA SER A 139 0.57 -2.30 9.99
C SER A 139 0.65 -3.29 11.15
N GLY A 140 0.48 -4.59 10.89
CA GLY A 140 0.61 -5.64 11.90
C GLY A 140 2.05 -5.84 12.40
N TYR A 141 3.06 -5.59 11.55
CA TYR A 141 4.46 -5.84 11.87
C TYR A 141 5.02 -4.97 13.01
N PRO A 142 4.85 -3.63 12.98
CA PRO A 142 5.24 -2.79 14.09
C PRO A 142 4.49 -3.11 15.39
N GLY A 143 3.24 -3.56 15.30
CA GLY A 143 2.38 -3.79 16.47
C GLY A 143 2.53 -5.16 17.15
N ALA A 144 2.83 -6.22 16.40
CA ALA A 144 2.81 -7.60 16.89
C ALA A 144 4.17 -8.33 16.84
N GLY A 145 5.03 -8.00 15.88
CA GLY A 145 6.34 -8.65 15.75
C GLY A 145 7.42 -7.88 16.50
N TRP A 146 7.71 -6.67 16.02
CA TRP A 146 8.87 -5.92 16.48
C TRP A 146 8.71 -5.34 17.90
N THR A 147 7.57 -4.75 18.26
CA THR A 147 7.34 -4.26 19.64
C THR A 147 7.38 -5.39 20.66
N ALA A 148 6.83 -6.56 20.31
CA ALA A 148 6.89 -7.74 21.17
C ALA A 148 8.34 -8.23 21.33
N GLU A 149 9.11 -8.30 20.25
CA GLU A 149 10.52 -8.69 20.30
C GLU A 149 11.39 -7.67 21.04
N ALA A 150 11.18 -6.37 20.82
CA ALA A 150 11.88 -5.30 21.54
C ALA A 150 11.55 -5.34 23.03
N TYR A 151 10.28 -5.58 23.38
CA TYR A 151 9.85 -5.75 24.77
C TYR A 151 10.47 -6.99 25.41
N GLN A 152 10.48 -8.13 24.72
CA GLN A 152 11.11 -9.36 25.21
C GLN A 152 12.63 -9.19 25.39
N THR A 153 13.29 -8.52 24.44
CA THR A 153 14.72 -8.20 24.51
C THR A 153 15.02 -7.29 25.71
N ALA A 154 14.22 -6.24 25.89
CA ALA A 154 14.34 -5.34 27.04
C ALA A 154 14.09 -6.06 28.37
N GLN A 155 13.04 -6.90 28.45
CA GLN A 155 12.71 -7.67 29.64
C GLN A 155 13.83 -8.67 29.98
N THR A 156 14.39 -9.34 28.98
CA THR A 156 15.49 -10.29 29.16
C THR A 156 16.75 -9.60 29.66
N ALA A 157 17.11 -8.45 29.08
CA ALA A 157 18.23 -7.64 29.53
C ALA A 157 18.02 -7.13 30.96
N TYR A 158 16.82 -6.64 31.28
CA TYR A 158 16.47 -6.14 32.60
C TYR A 158 16.56 -7.24 33.68
N ASN A 159 15.99 -8.42 33.42
CA ASN A 159 16.06 -9.55 34.34
C ASN A 159 17.51 -10.02 34.58
N ALA A 160 18.34 -10.01 33.53
CA ALA A 160 19.76 -10.37 33.65
C ALA A 160 20.54 -9.37 34.52
N ILE A 161 20.22 -8.07 34.41
CA ILE A 161 20.80 -7.01 35.24
C ILE A 161 20.36 -7.14 36.70
N GLN A 162 19.06 -7.32 36.96
CA GLN A 162 18.49 -7.38 38.32
C GLN A 162 18.95 -8.59 39.13
N HIS A 163 19.03 -9.77 38.49
CA HIS A 163 19.39 -11.00 39.18
C HIS A 163 20.89 -11.26 39.27
N GLY A 164 21.73 -10.29 38.88
CA GLY A 164 23.18 -10.34 39.10
C GLY A 164 23.85 -11.58 38.52
N LYS A 165 23.36 -12.09 37.38
CA LYS A 165 24.06 -13.17 36.66
C LYS A 165 25.47 -12.64 36.40
N ILE A 166 26.49 -13.32 36.94
CA ILE A 166 27.88 -12.87 36.90
C ILE A 166 28.32 -12.79 35.44
N VAL A 167 28.11 -11.63 34.83
CA VAL A 167 28.65 -11.25 33.54
C VAL A 167 29.81 -10.32 33.88
N ALA A 168 30.97 -10.55 33.27
CA ALA A 168 32.10 -9.62 33.38
C ALA A 168 31.63 -8.17 33.12
N ASP A 169 32.28 -7.18 33.73
CA ASP A 169 31.88 -5.76 33.71
C ASP A 169 31.54 -5.25 32.28
N SER A 170 32.30 -5.72 31.28
CA SER A 170 32.08 -5.45 29.86
C SER A 170 30.75 -5.96 29.28
N GLY A 171 30.19 -7.03 29.84
CA GLY A 171 28.90 -7.57 29.39
C GLY A 171 27.70 -6.96 30.11
N LEU A 172 27.88 -6.37 31.29
CA LEU A 172 26.84 -5.59 31.95
C LEU A 172 26.56 -4.30 31.18
N GLU A 173 27.61 -3.58 30.77
CA GLU A 173 27.45 -2.37 29.94
C GLU A 173 26.80 -2.69 28.59
N LYS A 174 27.17 -3.81 27.96
CA LYS A 174 26.53 -4.27 26.72
C LYS A 174 25.03 -4.59 26.91
N LEU A 175 24.63 -5.16 28.04
CA LEU A 175 23.22 -5.42 28.35
C LEU A 175 22.43 -4.13 28.57
N LYS A 176 23.01 -3.14 29.26
CA LYS A 176 22.42 -1.81 29.42
C LYS A 176 22.25 -1.12 28.06
N GLU A 177 23.25 -1.25 27.20
CA GLU A 177 23.24 -0.69 25.85
C GLU A 177 22.10 -1.28 25.00
N ILE A 178 21.96 -2.60 24.98
CA ILE A 178 20.88 -3.31 24.27
C ILE A 178 19.51 -2.85 24.80
N PHE A 179 19.36 -2.74 26.11
CA PHE A 179 18.13 -2.27 26.73
C PHE A 179 17.76 -0.84 26.31
N LEU A 180 18.73 0.08 26.37
CA LEU A 180 18.53 1.48 25.98
C LEU A 180 18.21 1.61 24.48
N THR A 181 18.91 0.86 23.64
CA THR A 181 18.64 0.84 22.19
C THR A 181 17.24 0.32 21.88
N ALA A 182 16.78 -0.75 22.55
CA ALA A 182 15.42 -1.24 22.37
C ALA A 182 14.36 -0.18 22.72
N LEU A 183 14.54 0.54 23.84
CA LEU A 183 13.63 1.63 24.25
C LEU A 183 13.66 2.81 23.27
N ASN A 184 14.85 3.21 22.84
CA ASN A 184 15.00 4.28 21.85
C ASN A 184 14.34 3.89 20.53
N ASN A 185 14.51 2.64 20.10
CA ASN A 185 13.89 2.10 18.90
C ASN A 185 12.36 2.16 18.99
N VAL A 186 11.77 1.74 20.11
CA VAL A 186 10.32 1.85 20.35
C VAL A 186 9.84 3.31 20.32
N ARG A 187 10.59 4.25 20.92
CA ARG A 187 10.23 5.67 20.88
C ARG A 187 10.32 6.23 19.45
N ALA A 188 11.43 5.96 18.77
CA ALA A 188 11.66 6.43 17.40
C ALA A 188 10.64 5.84 16.42
N SER A 189 10.14 4.62 16.67
CA SER A 189 9.05 3.99 15.91
C SER A 189 7.83 4.88 15.72
N ALA A 190 7.49 5.68 16.73
CA ALA A 190 6.32 6.53 16.69
C ALA A 190 6.52 7.67 15.69
N GLU A 191 7.73 8.24 15.63
CA GLU A 191 8.08 9.27 14.64
C GLU A 191 8.24 8.65 13.24
N CYS A 192 8.87 7.48 13.12
CA CYS A 192 8.95 6.74 11.86
C CYS A 192 7.56 6.40 11.31
N THR A 193 6.59 6.07 12.18
CA THR A 193 5.20 5.82 11.79
C THR A 193 4.52 7.08 11.25
N LYS A 194 4.75 8.24 11.87
CA LYS A 194 4.26 9.53 11.35
C LYS A 194 4.89 9.85 10.00
N ALA A 195 6.21 9.63 9.85
CA ALA A 195 6.93 9.82 8.60
C ALA A 195 6.43 8.88 7.50
N LEU A 196 6.20 7.59 7.83
CA LEU A 196 5.62 6.60 6.94
C LEU A 196 4.23 7.05 6.47
N LYS A 197 3.35 7.44 7.40
CA LYS A 197 2.01 7.95 7.07
C LYS A 197 2.09 9.13 6.10
N LYS A 198 2.93 10.12 6.39
CA LYS A 198 3.12 11.29 5.51
C LYS A 198 3.62 10.86 4.12
N GLY A 199 4.64 10.00 4.07
CA GLY A 199 5.19 9.51 2.81
C GLY A 199 4.19 8.71 1.99
N LEU A 200 3.37 7.88 2.64
CA LEU A 200 2.30 7.15 1.97
C LEU A 200 1.23 8.10 1.43
N LEU A 201 0.81 9.12 2.18
CA LEU A 201 -0.14 10.13 1.70
C LEU A 201 0.37 10.82 0.43
N GLU A 202 1.63 11.24 0.41
CA GLU A 202 2.26 11.82 -0.79
C GLU A 202 2.29 10.83 -1.96
N ASP A 203 2.56 9.55 -1.70
CA ASP A 203 2.57 8.50 -2.73
C ASP A 203 1.15 8.26 -3.29
N PHE A 204 0.12 8.27 -2.43
CA PHE A 204 -1.28 8.17 -2.82
C PHE A 204 -1.72 9.36 -3.68
N GLU A 205 -1.41 10.59 -3.24
CA GLU A 205 -1.77 11.81 -3.99
C GLU A 205 -1.16 11.81 -5.39
N LYS A 206 0.11 11.39 -5.53
CA LYS A 206 0.77 11.28 -6.83
C LYS A 206 0.10 10.23 -7.72
N HIS A 207 -0.17 9.02 -7.21
CA HIS A 207 -0.81 7.99 -8.02
C HIS A 207 -2.26 8.28 -8.36
N LEU A 208 -3.01 8.97 -7.49
CA LEU A 208 -4.42 9.30 -7.72
C LEU A 208 -4.63 10.51 -8.63
N THR A 209 -3.63 11.38 -8.78
CA THR A 209 -3.67 12.51 -9.73
C THR A 209 -3.22 12.12 -11.15
N GLU A 210 -2.55 10.98 -11.31
CA GLU A 210 -2.09 10.44 -12.60
C GLU A 210 -3.12 9.53 -13.30
N VAL A 211 -4.21 9.13 -12.61
CA VAL A 211 -5.29 8.25 -13.13
C VAL A 211 -6.52 9.07 -13.51
#